data_AF-X1NSF1-F1
#
_entry.id   AF-X1NSF1-F1
#
_cell.length_a   1.000
_cell.length_b   1.000
_cell.length_c   1.000
_cell.angle_alpha   90.00
_cell.angle_beta   90.00
_cell.angle_gamma   90.00
#
_symmetry.space_group_name_H-M   'P 1'
#
loop_
_entity.id
_entity.type
_entity.pdbx_description
1 polymer ?
#
loop_
_entity_poly.entity_id
_entity_poly.type
_entity_poly.pdbx_seq_one_letter_code
_entity_poly.pdbx_strand_id
1 'polypeptide(L)' 'DADKLVERLSSVFPKERIYRSTISPVVGTYAGPGAMAVSVLEAEKK' A
#
# COMPACT_ATOMS: atom_id res chain seq x y z
N ASP A 1 2.34 0.15 -11.45
CA ASP A 1 1.81 -1.05 -10.75
C ASP A 1 0.96 -0.75 -9.51
N ALA A 2 1.33 0.24 -8.71
CA ALA A 2 0.56 0.63 -7.51
C ALA A 2 -0.93 0.91 -7.79
N ASP A 3 -1.26 1.62 -8.87
CA ASP A 3 -2.67 1.93 -9.20
C ASP A 3 -3.50 0.70 -9.52
N LYS A 4 -2.91 -0.26 -10.25
CA LYS A 4 -3.56 -1.55 -10.56
C LYS A 4 -3.80 -2.36 -9.28
N LEU A 5 -2.89 -2.27 -8.31
CA LEU A 5 -3.07 -2.92 -7.01
C LEU A 5 -4.21 -2.27 -6.22
N VAL A 6 -4.29 -0.94 -6.22
CA VAL A 6 -5.39 -0.21 -5.57
C VAL A 6 -6.73 -0.60 -6.18
N GLU A 7 -6.85 -0.66 -7.51
CA GLU A 7 -8.09 -1.09 -8.19
C GLU A 7 -8.51 -2.51 -7.78
N ARG A 8 -7.56 -3.44 -7.65
CA ARG A 8 -7.84 -4.80 -7.17
C ARG A 8 -8.30 -4.81 -5.71
N LEU A 9 -7.62 -4.07 -4.83
CA LEU A 9 -7.98 -3.98 -3.41
C LEU A 9 -9.32 -3.28 -3.19
N SER A 10 -9.71 -2.40 -4.12
CA SER A 10 -10.99 -1.68 -4.10
C SER A 10 -12.21 -2.61 -4.19
N SER A 11 -12.03 -3.85 -4.64
CA SER A 11 -13.10 -4.85 -4.66
C SER A 11 -13.45 -5.41 -3.27
N VAL A 12 -12.52 -5.29 -2.31
CA VAL A 12 -12.66 -5.86 -0.96
C VAL A 12 -12.67 -4.77 0.11
N PHE A 13 -11.91 -3.69 -0.09
CA PHE A 13 -11.80 -2.56 0.82
C PHE A 13 -12.26 -1.26 0.14
N PRO A 14 -12.95 -0.37 0.86
CA PRO A 14 -13.36 0.93 0.31
C PRO A 14 -12.14 1.77 -0.07
N LYS A 15 -12.17 2.38 -1.26
CA LYS A 15 -11.07 3.20 -1.81
C LYS A 15 -10.68 4.35 -0.90
N GLU A 16 -11.64 4.92 -0.16
CA GLU A 16 -11.41 6.04 0.75
C GLU A 16 -10.46 5.69 1.90
N ARG A 17 -10.30 4.39 2.20
CA ARG A 17 -9.39 3.90 3.25
C ARG A 17 -8.04 3.43 2.71
N ILE A 18 -7.81 3.50 1.41
CA ILE A 18 -6.55 3.09 0.78
C ILE A 18 -5.68 4.33 0.57
N TYR A 19 -4.65 4.46 1.40
CA TYR A 19 -3.70 5.57 1.30
C TYR A 19 -2.51 5.17 0.42
N ARG A 20 -2.13 6.07 -0.48
CA ARG A 20 -0.91 5.94 -1.27
C ARG A 20 0.22 6.74 -0.64
N SER A 21 1.38 6.12 -0.52
CA SER A 21 2.59 6.76 -0.07
C SER A 21 3.79 6.24 -0.86
N THR A 22 4.80 7.08 -1.02
CA THR A 22 6.07 6.69 -1.65
C THR A 22 6.95 6.02 -0.59
N ILE A 23 7.62 4.93 -0.99
CA ILE A 23 8.58 4.22 -0.13
C ILE A 23 9.72 5.17 0.22
N SER A 24 10.15 5.17 1.49
CA SER A 24 11.27 6.01 1.93
C SER A 24 12.58 5.60 1.25
N PRO A 25 13.51 6.54 1.02
CA PRO A 25 14.80 6.22 0.39
C PRO A 25 15.55 5.10 1.11
N VAL A 26 15.48 5.06 2.45
CA VAL A 26 16.14 4.04 3.28
C VAL A 26 15.61 2.64 2.96
N VAL A 27 14.28 2.47 2.90
CA VAL A 27 13.68 1.17 2.56
C VAL A 27 13.95 0.83 1.10
N GLY A 28 13.92 1.81 0.20
CA GLY A 28 14.24 1.63 -1.22
C GLY A 28 15.65 1.10 -1.46
N THR A 29 16.64 1.52 -0.68
CA THR A 29 18.03 1.02 -0.78
C THR A 29 18.14 -0.49 -0.57
N TYR A 30 17.37 -1.04 0.39
CA TYR A 30 17.39 -2.49 0.68
C TYR A 30 16.44 -3.29 -0.21
N ALA A 31 15.30 -2.72 -0.58
CA ALA A 31 14.29 -3.41 -1.37
C ALA A 31 14.59 -3.41 -2.89
N GLY A 32 15.36 -2.44 -3.37
CA GLY A 32 15.76 -2.32 -4.77
C GLY A 32 14.72 -1.65 -5.69
N PRO A 33 15.06 -1.45 -6.97
CA PRO A 33 14.17 -0.82 -7.96
C PRO A 33 12.86 -1.59 -8.15
N GLY A 34 11.75 -0.87 -8.27
CA GLY A 34 10.42 -1.48 -8.47
C GLY A 34 9.77 -2.05 -7.19
N ALA A 35 10.37 -1.84 -6.03
CA ALA A 35 9.78 -2.20 -4.75
C ALA A 35 8.39 -1.56 -4.57
N MET A 36 7.44 -2.34 -4.04
CA MET A 36 6.07 -1.91 -3.73
C MET A 36 5.71 -2.37 -2.32
N ALA A 37 5.32 -1.43 -1.46
CA ALA A 37 4.97 -1.70 -0.06
C ALA A 37 3.47 -1.64 0.14
N VAL A 38 2.94 -2.55 0.96
CA VAL A 38 1.54 -2.57 1.39
C VAL A 38 1.52 -2.71 2.90
N SER A 39 0.88 -1.77 3.58
CA SER A 39 0.69 -1.80 5.03
C SER A 39 -0.80 -1.92 5.32
N VAL A 40 -1.17 -2.88 6.16
CA VAL A 40 -2.54 -3.08 6.62
C VAL A 40 -2.60 -2.71 8.09
N LEU A 41 -3.53 -1.82 8.43
CA LEU A 41 -3.86 -1.49 9.81
C LEU A 41 -5.14 -2.25 10.18
N GLU A 42 -5.10 -3.04 11.25
CA GLU A 42 -6.31 -3.62 11.81
C GLU A 42 -7.20 -2.49 12.38
N ALA A 43 -8.51 -2.54 12.12
CA ALA A 43 -9.44 -1.62 12.75
C ALA A 43 -9.59 -2.00 14.23
N GLU A 44 -9.62 -1.02 15.14
CA GLU A 44 -9.87 -1.28 16.55
C GLU A 44 -11.12 -2.15 16.72
N LYS A 45 -10.96 -3.30 17.39
CA LYS A 45 -12.08 -4.12 17.84
C LYS A 45 -12.94 -3.26 18.77
N LYS A 46 -14.17 -2.98 18.35
CA LYS A 46 -15.24 -2.55 19.24
C LYS A 46 -15.62 -3.67 20.20
#